data_AF-A0A6D0IIL0-F1
#
_entry.id   AF-A0A6D0IIL0-F1
#
_cell.length_a   1.000
_cell.length_b   1.000
_cell.length_c   1.000
_cell.angle_alpha   90.00
_cell.angle_beta   90.00
_cell.angle_gamma   90.00
#
_symmetry.space_group_name_H-M   'P 1'
#
loop_
_entity.id
_entity.type
_entity.pdbx_description
1 polymer ?
#
loop_
_entity_poly.entity_id
_entity_poly.type
_entity_poly.pdbx_seq_one_letter_code
_entity_poly.pdbx_strand_id
1 'polypeptide(L)' 'EVDDAKYGFVASGTLNPQKARVLLQLALTQTKDPQQIQQIFNQY' A
#
# COMPACT_ATOMS: atom_id res chain seq x y z
N GLU A 1 -19.21 1.97 8.23
CA GLU A 1 -18.02 1.45 7.53
C GLU A 1 -17.04 2.60 7.43
N VAL A 2 -15.84 2.44 7.97
CA VAL A 2 -14.82 3.50 7.87
C VAL A 2 -14.32 3.42 6.43
N ASP A 3 -14.61 4.43 5.62
CA ASP A 3 -14.10 4.54 4.25
C ASP A 3 -12.57 4.67 4.31
N ASP A 4 -11.85 3.55 4.35
CA ASP A 4 -10.38 3.51 4.25
C ASP A 4 -9.88 4.19 2.95
N ALA A 5 -10.75 4.24 1.94
CA ALA A 5 -10.55 5.00 0.71
C ALA A 5 -10.42 6.52 0.92
N LYS A 6 -10.92 7.06 2.04
CA LYS A 6 -10.93 8.50 2.35
C LYS A 6 -9.72 8.95 3.16
N TYR A 7 -9.07 8.02 3.86
CA TYR A 7 -7.96 8.33 4.77
C TYR A 7 -6.58 7.94 4.21
N GLY A 8 -6.51 7.26 3.06
CA GLY A 8 -5.25 6.94 2.39
C GLY A 8 -4.35 5.99 3.18
N PHE A 9 -4.93 5.20 4.10
CA PHE A 9 -4.20 4.21 4.85
C PHE A 9 -3.94 2.99 3.98
N VAL A 10 -2.66 2.64 3.84
CA VAL A 10 -2.24 1.43 3.14
C VAL A 10 -2.08 0.30 4.16
N ALA A 11 -2.93 -0.71 4.08
CA ALA A 11 -2.83 -1.92 4.87
C ALA A 11 -1.75 -2.84 4.25
N SER A 12 -0.68 -3.09 5.00
CA SER A 12 0.37 -4.04 4.61
C SER A 12 -0.04 -5.51 4.73
N GLY A 13 -1.29 -5.78 5.14
CA GLY A 13 -1.85 -7.12 5.29
C GLY A 13 -0.95 -8.06 6.09
N THR A 14 -0.63 -9.21 5.52
CA THR A 14 0.24 -10.26 6.08
C THR A 14 1.70 -10.16 5.63
N LEU A 15 2.09 -9.09 4.92
CA LEU A 15 3.49 -8.93 4.51
C LEU A 15 4.40 -8.66 5.70
N ASN A 16 5.50 -9.40 5.74
CA ASN A 16 6.58 -9.17 6.69
C ASN A 16 7.12 -7.73 6.52
N PRO A 17 7.47 -6.98 7.58
CA PRO A 17 7.80 -5.55 7.50
C PRO A 17 8.93 -5.23 6.52
N GLN A 18 9.86 -6.17 6.32
CA GLN A 18 10.95 -6.02 5.35
C GLN A 18 10.45 -6.03 3.91
N LYS A 19 9.53 -6.93 3.56
CA LYS A 19 8.92 -6.98 2.22
C LYS A 19 8.02 -5.77 1.98
N ALA A 20 7.19 -5.43 2.97
CA ALA A 20 6.33 -4.24 2.93
C ALA A 20 7.14 -2.96 2.66
N ARG A 21 8.33 -2.82 3.25
CA ARG A 21 9.19 -1.65 3.02
C ARG A 21 9.73 -1.57 1.59
N VAL A 22 10.16 -2.69 1.02
CA VAL A 22 10.64 -2.75 -0.37
C VAL A 22 9.50 -2.48 -1.36
N LEU A 23 8.34 -3.10 -1.13
CA LEU A 23 7.13 -2.87 -1.93
C LEU A 23 6.68 -1.42 -1.85
N LEU A 24 6.70 -0.81 -0.66
CA LEU A 24 6.36 0.61 -0.50
C LEU A 24 7.34 1.53 -1.24
N GLN A 25 8.65 1.27 -1.15
CA GLN A 25 9.65 2.05 -1.89
C GLN A 25 9.42 1.98 -3.40
N LEU A 26 9.10 0.79 -3.92
CA LEU A 26 8.80 0.60 -5.34
C LEU A 26 7.46 1.21 -5.74
N ALA A 27 6.45 1.14 -4.87
CA ALA A 27 5.15 1.74 -5.13
C ALA A 27 5.27 3.27 -5.20
N LEU A 28 6.04 3.87 -4.28
CA LEU A 28 6.29 5.32 -4.25
C LEU A 28 7.06 5.87 -5.46
N THR A 29 7.83 5.04 -6.17
CA THR A 29 8.50 5.46 -7.42
C THR A 29 7.55 5.47 -8.61
N GLN A 30 6.47 4.68 -8.59
CA GLN A 30 5.48 4.61 -9.65
C GLN A 30 4.32 5.56 -9.42
N THR A 31 3.82 5.63 -8.19
CA THR A 31 2.62 6.39 -7.85
C THR A 31 2.67 6.91 -6.42
N LYS A 32 2.07 8.07 -6.21
CA LYS A 32 1.87 8.65 -4.88
C LYS A 32 0.42 8.52 -4.42
N ASP A 33 -0.43 7.90 -5.23
CA ASP A 33 -1.83 7.70 -4.91
C ASP A 33 -1.97 6.52 -3.93
N PRO A 34 -2.42 6.76 -2.69
CA PRO A 34 -2.54 5.70 -1.69
C PRO A 34 -3.50 4.58 -2.13
N GLN A 35 -4.47 4.84 -3.01
CA GLN A 35 -5.34 3.78 -3.53
C GLN A 35 -4.58 2.84 -4.47
N GLN A 36 -3.74 3.36 -5.36
CA GLN A 36 -2.88 2.51 -6.21
C GLN A 36 -1.83 1.77 -5.38
N ILE A 37 -1.26 2.42 -4.36
CA ILE A 37 -0.34 1.74 -3.44
C ILE A 37 -1.06 0.58 -2.75
N GLN A 38 -2.30 0.76 -2.28
CA GLN A 38 -3.09 -0.35 -1.73
C GLN A 38 -3.35 -1.45 -2.76
N GLN A 39 -3.64 -1.12 -4.01
CA GLN A 39 -3.79 -2.13 -5.07
C GLN A 39 -2.50 -2.92 -5.30
N ILE A 40 -1.34 -2.26 -5.29
CA ILE A 40 -0.03 -2.92 -5.37
C ILE A 40 0.16 -3.84 -4.16
N PHE A 41 -0.17 -3.39 -2.96
CA PHE A 41 -0.10 -4.21 -1.75
C PHE A 41 -1.09 -5.38 -1.72
N ASN A 42 -2.24 -5.28 -2.41
CA ASN A 42 -3.22 -6.36 -2.52
C ASN A 42 -2.85 -7.37 -3.63
N GLN A 43 -2.08 -6.94 -4.63
CA GLN A 43 -1.65 -7.76 -5.77
C GLN A 43 -0.47 -8.68 -5.42
N TYR A 44 0.31 -8.36 -4.38
CA TYR A 44 1.55 -9.03 -3.99
C TYR A 44 1.50 -9.58 -2.56
#